data_AF-A0A832MQU3-F1
#
_entry.id   AF-A0A832MQU3-F1
#
_cell.length_a   1.000
_cell.length_b   1.000
_cell.length_c   1.000
_cell.angle_alpha   90.00
_cell.angle_beta   90.00
_cell.angle_gamma   90.00
#
_symmetry.space_group_name_H-M   'P 1'
#
loop_
_entity.id
_entity.type
_entity.pdbx_description
1 polymer ?
#
loop_
_entity_poly.entity_id
_entity_poly.type
_entity_poly.pdbx_seq_one_letter_code
_entity_poly.pdbx_strand_id
1 'polypeptide(L)' 'MSHYKTGLDYAIQQDQHDTLAPYRKQFYIPKDNKGNDWLYFTGNSLGLQPKTTKAYLQQ' A
#
# COMPACT_ATOMS: atom_id res chain seq x y z
N MET A 1 -23.20 -8.43 -13.26
CA MET A 1 -22.64 -7.25 -12.55
C MET A 1 -22.26 -7.70 -11.15
N SER A 2 -21.06 -7.41 -10.67
CA SER A 2 -20.63 -7.79 -9.34
C SER A 2 -21.41 -6.98 -8.28
N HIS A 3 -22.02 -7.66 -7.31
CA HIS A 3 -22.68 -7.00 -6.17
C HIS A 3 -21.63 -6.62 -5.13
N TYR A 4 -21.06 -5.42 -5.25
CA TYR A 4 -20.16 -4.89 -4.22
C TYR A 4 -20.96 -4.37 -3.03
N LYS A 5 -20.54 -4.74 -1.83
CA LYS A 5 -21.05 -4.16 -0.59
C LYS A 5 -20.25 -2.89 -0.28
N THR A 6 -20.86 -1.92 0.36
CA THR A 6 -20.19 -0.69 0.80
C THR A 6 -19.92 -0.76 2.31
N GLY A 7 -19.02 0.10 2.81
CA GLY A 7 -18.72 0.21 4.24
C GLY A 7 -17.38 -0.41 4.67
N LEU A 8 -17.00 -0.12 5.92
CA LEU A 8 -15.69 -0.47 6.49
C LEU A 8 -15.47 -1.98 6.62
N ASP A 9 -16.45 -2.71 7.16
CA ASP A 9 -16.32 -4.15 7.38
C ASP A 9 -16.06 -4.91 6.07
N TYR A 10 -16.71 -4.47 4.99
CA TYR A 10 -16.48 -5.04 3.67
C TYR A 10 -15.07 -4.76 3.16
N ALA A 11 -14.57 -3.52 3.33
CA ALA A 11 -13.21 -3.17 2.94
C ALA A 11 -12.16 -3.99 3.69
N ILE A 12 -12.32 -4.14 5.02
CA ILE A 12 -11.43 -4.97 5.86
C ILE A 12 -11.47 -6.44 5.39
N GLN A 13 -12.65 -6.97 5.07
CA GLN A 13 -12.77 -8.33 4.54
C GLN A 13 -12.04 -8.49 3.18
N GLN A 14 -12.09 -7.47 2.32
CA GLN A 14 -11.36 -7.51 1.05
C GLN A 14 -9.84 -7.48 1.27
N ASP A 15 -9.34 -6.66 2.19
CA ASP A 15 -7.91 -6.62 2.55
C ASP A 15 -7.41 -7.98 3.07
N GLN A 16 -8.24 -8.72 3.80
CA GLN A 16 -7.91 -10.07 4.29
C GLN A 16 -7.81 -11.11 3.17
N HIS A 17 -8.55 -10.93 2.08
CA HIS A 17 -8.54 -11.83 0.92
C HIS A 17 -7.53 -11.42 -0.15
N ASP A 18 -6.83 -10.30 0.02
CA ASP A 18 -5.84 -9.81 -0.95
C ASP A 18 -4.55 -10.63 -0.89
N THR A 19 -4.34 -11.47 -1.90
CA THR A 19 -3.11 -12.26 -2.05
C THR A 19 -1.89 -11.39 -2.33
N LEU A 20 -2.07 -10.13 -2.76
CA LEU A 20 -1.01 -9.17 -3.01
C LEU A 20 -0.67 -8.29 -1.80
N ALA A 21 -1.41 -8.41 -0.69
CA ALA A 21 -1.17 -7.64 0.54
C ALA A 21 0.31 -7.67 1.03
N PRO A 22 1.07 -8.78 0.89
CA PRO A 22 2.49 -8.79 1.26
C PRO A 22 3.35 -7.77 0.50
N TYR A 23 3.02 -7.43 -0.75
CA TYR A 23 3.79 -6.47 -1.56
C TYR A 23 3.79 -5.07 -0.95
N ARG A 24 2.72 -4.67 -0.25
CA ARG A 24 2.67 -3.38 0.45
C ARG A 24 3.85 -3.18 1.39
N LYS A 25 4.35 -4.26 2.02
CA LYS A 25 5.49 -4.22 2.94
C LYS A 25 6.84 -4.01 2.24
N GLN A 26 6.90 -4.13 0.93
CA GLN A 26 8.12 -3.95 0.12
C GLN A 26 8.40 -2.48 -0.24
N PHE A 27 7.50 -1.56 0.10
CA PHE A 27 7.62 -0.13 -0.22
C PHE A 27 7.72 0.73 1.05
N TYR A 28 8.31 1.92 0.92
CA TYR A 28 8.25 2.95 1.95
C TYR A 28 6.96 3.77 1.78
N ILE A 29 6.05 3.66 2.75
CA ILE A 29 4.81 4.43 2.80
C ILE A 29 5.05 5.67 3.68
N PRO A 30 4.79 6.89 3.18
CA PRO A 30 4.91 8.11 3.98
C PRO A 30 4.04 8.04 5.24
N LYS A 31 4.52 8.66 6.31
CA LYS A 31 3.83 8.69 7.61
C LYS A 31 3.51 10.11 8.01
N ASP A 32 2.39 10.28 8.72
CA ASP A 32 2.07 11.55 9.37
C ASP A 32 2.94 11.77 10.62
N ASN A 33 2.77 12.93 11.26
CA ASN A 33 3.51 13.29 12.47
C ASN A 33 3.20 12.38 13.67
N LYS A 34 2.17 11.53 13.58
CA LYS A 34 1.77 10.55 14.60
C LYS A 34 2.20 9.12 14.23
N GLY A 35 2.86 8.92 13.08
CA GLY A 35 3.33 7.63 12.60
C GLY A 35 2.32 6.82 11.77
N ASN A 36 1.13 7.36 11.50
CA ASN A 36 0.13 6.69 10.68
C ASN A 36 0.51 6.74 9.20
N ASP A 37 0.25 5.66 8.48
CA ASP A 37 0.47 5.60 7.04
C ASP A 37 -0.44 6.59 6.31
N TRP A 38 0.10 7.29 5.32
CA TRP A 38 -0.69 8.13 4.43
C TRP A 38 -1.54 7.30 3.44
N LEU A 39 -2.67 7.87 3.03
CA LEU A 39 -3.42 7.41 1.87
C LEU A 39 -2.79 7.98 0.60
N TYR A 40 -1.79 7.27 0.08
CA TYR A 40 -1.00 7.72 -1.07
C TYR A 40 -1.63 7.29 -2.41
N PHE A 41 -2.52 8.13 -2.95
CA PHE A 41 -3.24 7.88 -4.22
C PHE A 41 -2.63 8.57 -5.44
N THR A 42 -1.40 9.08 -5.33
CA THR A 42 -0.68 9.79 -6.40
C THR A 42 0.47 8.99 -7.00
N GLY A 43 0.47 7.66 -6.80
CA GLY A 43 1.47 6.73 -7.32
C GLY A 43 1.58 6.70 -8.85
N ASN A 44 0.55 7.21 -9.54
CA ASN A 44 0.55 7.39 -11.00
C ASN A 44 1.46 8.53 -11.48
N SER A 45 1.80 9.48 -10.59
CA SER A 45 2.75 10.55 -10.89
C SER A 45 4.15 10.21 -10.39
N LEU A 46 4.26 9.77 -9.14
CA LEU A 46 5.52 9.34 -8.54
C LEU A 46 5.30 8.06 -7.74
N GLY A 47 5.95 6.97 -8.16
CA GLY A 47 5.86 5.70 -7.45
C GLY A 47 6.54 5.74 -6.08
N LEU A 48 6.03 4.96 -5.12
CA LEU A 48 6.70 4.76 -3.84
C LEU A 48 8.03 4.03 -4.05
N GLN A 49 9.04 4.39 -3.26
CA GLN A 49 10.35 3.77 -3.34
C GLN A 49 10.31 2.32 -2.80
N PRO A 50 10.77 1.33 -3.58
CA PRO A 50 11.00 -0.03 -3.07
C PRO A 50 12.09 -0.04 -2.00
N LYS A 51 11.95 -0.88 -0.98
CA LYS A 51 12.96 -1.03 0.08
C LYS A 51 14.28 -1.58 -0.45
N THR A 52 14.25 -2.29 -1.57
CA THR A 52 15.44 -2.85 -2.23
C THR A 52 16.27 -1.79 -2.95
N THR A 53 15.76 -0.59 -3.22
CA THR A 53 16.47 0.43 -4.01
C THR A 53 17.89 0.70 -3.51
N LYS A 54 18.10 0.77 -2.19
CA LYS A 54 19.43 1.00 -1.62
C LYS A 54 20.42 -0.12 -1.95
N ALA A 55 19.97 -1.38 -1.91
CA ALA A 55 20.84 -2.52 -2.19
C ALA A 55 21.33 -2.52 -3.64
N TYR A 56 20.47 -2.14 -4.59
CA TYR A 56 20.83 -2.08 -6.01
C TYR A 56 21.74 -0.90 -6.37
N LEU A 57 21.72 0.19 -5.60
CA LEU A 57 22.63 1.33 -5.80
C LEU A 57 24.05 1.07 -5.26
N GLN A 58 24.22 0.07 -4.40
CA GLN A 58 25.48 -0.25 -3.72
C GLN A 58 26.16 -1.52 -4.25
N GLN A 59 25.66 -2.07 -5.37
CA GLN A 59 26.32 -3.12 -6.15
C GLN A 59 27.40 -2.51 -7.04
#